data_AF-A0A1F9BUL4-F1
#
_entry.id   AF-A0A1F9BUL4-F1
#
_cell.length_a   1.000
_cell.length_b   1.000
_cell.length_c   1.000
_cell.angle_alpha   90.00
_cell.angle_beta   90.00
_cell.angle_gamma   90.00
#
_symmetry.space_group_name_H-M   'P 1'
#
loop_
_entity.id
_entity.type
_entity.pdbx_description
1 polymer ?
#
loop_
_entity_poly.entity_id
_entity_poly.type
_entity_poly.pdbx_seq_one_letter_code
_entity_poly.pdbx_strand_id
1 'polypeptide(L)'
;MLVTSRNPHWQSLAQPVSVPVWPREEAVQFLLRRTGQTDAGAAQRLAESLGDLPLSLEQAGAYIAETGISLADYGELFQNRRDDLWGEEKAPLDYQHTVATTWSLTLDQVRQEAPEGADLLNLSSFLGPEDIPLFLLETEIDHIPESLKSIVTDPLARNRAVAALVRYSLVKKSGEGLTVHRLVQAVVRDRLVEEEREAWAAAAAKLVNSAFPFDSDDVCTWPVCARLLPHAQAAAGQAQALGAAPEAAARLWNQIGLYLWSRAEFKPAQRALEQALAMVEQAYGPNHPEVAIRVNNLGLALLGFGRPGGGEEEL
;
A
#
# COMPACT_ATOMS: atom_id res chain seq x y z
N MET A 1 -6.19 -24.90 3.46
CA MET A 1 -5.62 -23.63 2.97
C MET A 1 -6.77 -22.69 2.68
N LEU A 2 -6.73 -21.46 3.20
CA LEU A 2 -7.74 -20.44 2.95
C LEU A 2 -7.13 -19.36 2.05
N VAL A 3 -7.81 -18.99 0.97
CA VAL A 3 -7.36 -17.98 0.00
C VAL A 3 -8.46 -16.95 -0.15
N THR A 4 -8.12 -15.65 -0.07
CA THR A 4 -9.05 -14.55 -0.35
C THR A 4 -8.73 -13.97 -1.73
N SER A 5 -9.75 -13.73 -2.56
CA SER A 5 -9.57 -13.15 -3.90
C SER A 5 -10.74 -12.28 -4.29
N ARG A 6 -10.46 -11.22 -5.06
CA ARG A 6 -11.49 -10.40 -5.73
C ARG A 6 -11.90 -10.95 -7.10
N ASN A 7 -11.17 -11.93 -7.62
CA ASN A 7 -11.56 -12.61 -8.85
C ASN A 7 -12.71 -13.57 -8.51
N PRO A 8 -13.89 -13.46 -9.12
CA PRO A 8 -14.98 -14.41 -8.86
C PRO A 8 -14.73 -15.79 -9.51
N HIS A 9 -13.77 -15.90 -10.44
CA HIS A 9 -13.51 -17.11 -11.23
C HIS A 9 -12.56 -18.11 -10.52
N TRP A 10 -12.83 -18.44 -9.26
CA TRP A 10 -12.10 -19.50 -8.54
C TRP A 10 -12.80 -20.85 -8.55
N GLN A 11 -13.99 -20.94 -9.14
CA GLN A 11 -14.83 -22.14 -9.13
C GLN A 11 -14.13 -23.40 -9.67
N SER A 12 -13.10 -23.25 -10.52
CA SER A 12 -12.30 -24.37 -11.06
C SER A 12 -11.21 -24.86 -10.10
N LEU A 13 -10.80 -24.07 -9.11
CA LEU A 13 -9.66 -24.35 -8.23
C LEU A 13 -10.06 -24.51 -6.76
N ALA A 14 -11.20 -23.93 -6.34
CA ALA A 14 -11.70 -23.98 -4.97
C ALA A 14 -13.22 -23.77 -4.93
N GLN A 15 -13.85 -24.04 -3.78
CA GLN A 15 -15.22 -23.62 -3.51
C GLN A 15 -15.22 -22.15 -3.06
N PRO A 16 -15.70 -21.20 -3.87
CA PRO A 16 -15.73 -19.79 -3.48
C PRO A 16 -16.82 -19.57 -2.43
N VAL A 17 -16.43 -19.02 -1.29
CA VAL A 17 -17.37 -18.45 -0.32
C VAL A 17 -17.45 -16.96 -0.61
N SER A 18 -18.59 -16.49 -1.11
CA SER A 18 -18.81 -15.06 -1.27
C SER A 18 -18.92 -14.43 0.10
N VAL A 19 -18.19 -13.34 0.33
CA VAL A 19 -18.31 -12.52 1.55
C VAL A 19 -19.35 -11.44 1.24
N PRO A 20 -20.61 -11.58 1.69
CA PRO A 20 -21.65 -10.63 1.36
C PRO A 20 -21.44 -9.30 2.11
N VAL A 21 -22.14 -8.26 1.66
CA VAL A 21 -22.38 -7.06 2.47
C VAL A 21 -23.14 -7.46 3.74
N TRP A 22 -23.07 -6.62 4.78
CA TRP A 22 -23.82 -6.94 5.99
C TRP A 22 -25.33 -6.82 5.73
N PRO A 23 -26.16 -7.67 6.36
CA PRO A 23 -27.59 -7.42 6.43
C PRO A 23 -27.83 -6.00 6.97
N ARG A 24 -28.81 -5.28 6.40
CA ARG A 24 -29.13 -3.89 6.80
C ARG A 24 -29.27 -3.73 8.31
N GLU A 25 -29.90 -4.68 8.98
CA GLU A 25 -30.07 -4.66 10.43
C GLU A 25 -28.72 -4.70 11.18
N GLU A 26 -27.77 -5.53 10.73
CA GLU A 26 -26.42 -5.60 11.29
C GLU A 26 -25.65 -4.31 11.04
N ALA A 27 -25.76 -3.73 9.83
CA ALA A 27 -25.13 -2.46 9.48
C ALA A 27 -25.64 -1.31 10.35
N VAL A 28 -26.96 -1.23 10.58
CA VAL A 28 -27.59 -0.24 11.46
C VAL A 28 -27.13 -0.44 12.91
N GLN A 29 -27.21 -1.67 13.43
CA GLN A 29 -26.75 -1.97 14.79
C GLN A 29 -25.26 -1.69 14.98
N PHE A 30 -24.47 -1.91 13.95
CA PHE A 30 -23.05 -1.56 13.96
C PHE A 30 -22.85 -0.05 14.06
N LEU A 31 -23.48 0.75 13.19
CA LEU A 31 -23.35 2.22 13.22
C LEU A 31 -23.78 2.82 14.56
N LEU A 32 -24.91 2.37 15.11
CA LEU A 32 -25.41 2.85 16.41
C LEU A 32 -24.40 2.54 17.52
N ARG A 33 -23.88 1.30 17.56
CA ARG A 33 -22.87 0.89 18.56
C ARG A 33 -21.54 1.61 18.38
N ARG A 34 -21.09 1.77 17.13
CA ARG A 34 -19.77 2.35 16.80
C ARG A 34 -19.71 3.85 17.06
N THR A 35 -20.83 4.55 16.90
CA THR A 35 -20.97 6.00 17.09
C THR A 35 -21.51 6.38 18.46
N GLY A 36 -22.13 5.45 19.19
CA GLY A 36 -22.81 5.71 20.46
C GLY A 36 -24.14 6.46 20.32
N GLN A 37 -24.64 6.65 19.10
CA GLN A 37 -25.90 7.35 18.82
C GLN A 37 -27.10 6.39 18.85
N THR A 38 -28.31 6.96 18.98
CA THR A 38 -29.56 6.20 19.15
C THR A 38 -30.56 6.39 17.99
N ASP A 39 -30.28 7.27 17.03
CA ASP A 39 -31.16 7.50 15.88
C ASP A 39 -31.05 6.36 14.85
N ALA A 40 -31.89 5.35 15.04
CA ALA A 40 -31.98 4.20 14.12
C ALA A 40 -32.42 4.60 12.70
N GLY A 41 -33.21 5.67 12.57
CA GLY A 41 -33.68 6.14 11.26
C GLY A 41 -32.57 6.77 10.44
N ALA A 42 -31.74 7.62 11.06
CA ALA A 42 -30.54 8.16 10.43
C ALA A 42 -29.52 7.06 10.13
N ALA A 43 -29.30 6.13 11.06
CA ALA A 43 -28.42 4.98 10.83
C ALA A 43 -28.86 4.14 9.63
N GLN A 44 -30.17 3.91 9.45
CA GLN A 44 -30.70 3.16 8.32
C GLN A 44 -30.45 3.86 6.97
N ARG A 45 -30.69 5.18 6.89
CA ARG A 45 -30.42 5.96 5.67
C ARG A 45 -28.93 6.02 5.35
N LEU A 46 -28.10 6.15 6.38
CA LEU A 46 -26.65 6.16 6.20
C LEU A 46 -26.13 4.80 5.75
N ALA A 47 -26.56 3.70 6.37
CA ALA A 47 -26.18 2.34 5.96
C ALA A 47 -26.54 2.06 4.50
N GLU A 48 -27.71 2.50 4.06
CA GLU A 48 -28.13 2.43 2.65
C GLU A 48 -27.22 3.22 1.72
N SER A 49 -26.90 4.47 2.08
CA SER A 49 -26.01 5.33 1.30
C SER A 49 -24.61 4.75 1.19
N LEU A 50 -24.17 4.03 2.24
CA LEU A 50 -22.88 3.34 2.32
C LEU A 50 -22.90 1.93 1.72
N GLY A 51 -24.00 1.50 1.12
CA GLY A 51 -24.14 0.19 0.47
C GLY A 51 -23.99 -1.00 1.42
N ASP A 52 -24.24 -0.81 2.71
CA ASP A 52 -24.11 -1.84 3.76
C ASP A 52 -22.69 -2.47 3.84
N LEU A 53 -21.67 -1.74 3.38
CA LEU A 53 -20.29 -2.20 3.28
C LEU A 53 -19.56 -2.11 4.63
N PRO A 54 -19.08 -3.22 5.22
CA PRO A 54 -18.44 -3.21 6.53
C PRO A 54 -17.31 -2.19 6.66
N LEU A 55 -16.50 -2.05 5.61
CA LEU A 55 -15.37 -1.11 5.59
C LEU A 55 -15.85 0.35 5.55
N SER A 56 -16.81 0.70 4.70
CA SER A 56 -17.36 2.06 4.63
C SER A 56 -18.10 2.43 5.91
N LEU A 57 -18.82 1.47 6.50
CA LEU A 57 -19.51 1.63 7.78
C LEU A 57 -18.53 1.89 8.92
N GLU A 58 -17.41 1.16 9.02
CA GLU A 58 -16.38 1.41 10.04
C GLU A 58 -15.77 2.80 9.88
N GLN A 59 -15.52 3.24 8.65
CA GLN A 59 -14.91 4.55 8.39
C GLN A 59 -15.85 5.70 8.71
N ALA A 60 -17.10 5.63 8.26
CA ALA A 60 -18.14 6.59 8.60
C ALA A 60 -18.37 6.60 10.13
N GLY A 61 -18.46 5.42 10.75
CA GLY A 61 -18.61 5.28 12.18
C GLY A 61 -17.45 5.88 12.98
N ALA A 62 -16.21 5.69 12.52
CA ALA A 62 -15.02 6.30 13.13
C ALA A 62 -15.03 7.83 13.03
N TYR A 63 -15.34 8.37 11.83
CA TYR A 63 -15.45 9.80 11.62
C TYR A 63 -16.52 10.45 12.52
N ILE A 64 -17.72 9.85 12.56
CA ILE A 64 -18.84 10.35 13.37
C ILE A 64 -18.50 10.31 14.86
N ALA A 65 -17.93 9.20 15.34
CA ALA A 65 -17.55 9.06 16.74
C ALA A 65 -16.51 10.10 17.17
N GLU A 66 -15.56 10.43 16.30
CA GLU A 66 -14.49 11.38 16.62
C GLU A 66 -14.93 12.84 16.51
N THR A 67 -15.61 13.19 15.42
CA THR A 67 -16.06 14.58 15.19
C THR A 67 -17.28 14.95 16.01
N GLY A 68 -18.03 13.95 16.50
CA GLY A 68 -19.25 14.14 17.30
C GLY A 68 -20.46 14.62 16.50
N ILE A 69 -20.38 14.70 15.16
CA ILE A 69 -21.51 15.10 14.32
C ILE A 69 -22.62 14.04 14.34
N SER A 70 -23.86 14.41 14.01
CA SER A 70 -24.94 13.40 14.00
C SER A 70 -24.82 12.46 12.79
N LEU A 71 -25.43 11.27 12.91
CA LEU A 71 -25.59 10.34 11.77
C LEU A 71 -26.26 11.00 10.56
N ALA A 72 -27.21 11.92 10.81
CA ALA A 72 -27.90 12.66 9.76
C ALA A 72 -26.97 13.66 9.07
N ASP A 73 -26.23 14.47 9.85
CA ASP A 73 -25.29 15.46 9.31
C ASP A 73 -24.18 14.81 8.50
N TYR A 74 -23.65 13.66 8.95
CA TYR A 74 -22.69 12.90 8.15
C TYR A 74 -23.29 12.40 6.84
N GLY A 75 -24.55 11.95 6.86
CA GLY A 75 -25.27 11.55 5.67
C GLY A 75 -25.37 12.68 4.64
N GLU A 76 -25.63 13.91 5.09
CA GLU A 76 -25.65 15.10 4.23
C GLU A 76 -24.26 15.43 3.69
N LEU A 77 -23.22 15.43 4.54
CA LEU A 77 -21.82 15.63 4.10
C LEU A 77 -21.39 14.59 3.05
N PHE A 78 -21.76 13.33 3.26
CA PHE A 78 -21.45 12.25 2.34
C PHE A 78 -22.14 12.46 0.99
N GLN A 79 -23.41 12.87 0.97
CA GLN A 79 -24.15 13.14 -0.27
C GLN A 79 -23.55 14.33 -1.01
N ASN A 80 -23.32 15.46 -0.33
CA ASN A 80 -22.70 16.64 -0.94
C ASN A 80 -21.33 16.32 -1.55
N ARG A 81 -20.49 15.57 -0.81
CA ARG A 81 -19.17 15.16 -1.30
C ARG A 81 -19.26 14.20 -2.46
N ARG A 82 -20.32 13.39 -2.51
CA ARG A 82 -20.59 12.51 -3.65
C ARG A 82 -20.93 13.31 -4.90
N ASP A 83 -21.81 14.28 -4.76
CA ASP A 83 -22.21 15.11 -5.88
C ASP A 83 -21.03 15.94 -6.42
N ASP A 84 -20.16 16.44 -5.53
CA ASP A 84 -18.92 17.15 -5.91
C ASP A 84 -17.94 16.29 -6.72
N LEU A 85 -17.77 15.02 -6.34
CA LEU A 85 -16.76 14.12 -6.94
C LEU A 85 -17.24 13.47 -8.24
N TRP A 86 -18.54 13.23 -8.40
CA TRP A 86 -19.09 12.46 -9.54
C TRP A 86 -20.09 13.21 -10.42
N GLY A 87 -20.53 14.42 -10.04
CA GLY A 87 -21.41 15.25 -10.87
C GLY A 87 -22.80 14.63 -11.17
N GLU A 88 -23.45 15.08 -12.25
CA GLU A 88 -24.79 14.60 -12.67
C GLU A 88 -24.80 13.18 -13.28
N GLU A 89 -23.64 12.61 -13.60
CA GLU A 89 -23.55 11.18 -13.89
C GLU A 89 -23.84 10.44 -12.60
N LYS A 90 -25.12 10.06 -12.40
CA LYS A 90 -25.59 9.27 -11.25
C LYS A 90 -24.55 8.20 -10.93
N ALA A 91 -23.72 8.48 -9.91
CA ALA A 91 -22.67 7.59 -9.51
C ALA A 91 -23.33 6.22 -9.30
N PRO A 92 -22.92 5.17 -10.04
CA PRO A 92 -23.41 3.84 -9.76
C PRO A 92 -23.27 3.58 -8.27
N LEU A 93 -24.23 2.87 -7.66
CA LEU A 93 -24.03 2.26 -6.33
C LEU A 93 -23.01 1.12 -6.45
N ASP A 94 -21.85 1.41 -7.05
CA ASP A 94 -20.73 0.50 -7.11
C ASP A 94 -19.89 0.70 -5.85
N TYR A 95 -19.45 -0.43 -5.32
CA TYR A 95 -18.65 -0.61 -4.13
C TYR A 95 -17.47 0.38 -4.06
N GLN A 96 -16.82 0.65 -5.18
CA GLN A 96 -15.61 1.47 -5.25
C GLN A 96 -15.90 2.96 -5.01
N HIS A 97 -17.01 3.48 -5.55
CA HIS A 97 -17.36 4.91 -5.44
C HIS A 97 -17.76 5.28 -4.01
N THR A 98 -18.65 4.51 -3.40
CA THR A 98 -19.09 4.72 -2.02
C THR A 98 -17.92 4.72 -1.04
N VAL A 99 -17.00 3.76 -1.19
CA VAL A 99 -15.79 3.69 -0.35
C VAL A 99 -14.88 4.90 -0.58
N ALA A 100 -14.72 5.34 -1.83
CA ALA A 100 -13.90 6.51 -2.16
C ALA A 100 -14.46 7.81 -1.55
N THR A 101 -15.78 8.01 -1.55
CA THR A 101 -16.41 9.21 -0.91
C THR A 101 -16.13 9.25 0.58
N THR A 102 -16.36 8.12 1.26
CA THR A 102 -16.18 8.00 2.70
C THR A 102 -14.76 8.35 3.09
N TRP A 103 -13.76 7.80 2.38
CA TRP A 103 -12.37 8.14 2.65
C TRP A 103 -12.00 9.54 2.24
N SER A 104 -12.63 10.14 1.21
CA SER A 104 -12.32 11.52 0.87
C SER A 104 -12.51 12.44 2.08
N LEU A 105 -13.68 12.35 2.74
CA LEU A 105 -13.99 13.14 3.94
C LEU A 105 -12.98 12.89 5.06
N THR A 106 -12.69 11.62 5.34
CA THR A 106 -11.79 11.24 6.42
C THR A 106 -10.35 11.69 6.17
N LEU A 107 -9.88 11.58 4.93
CA LEU A 107 -8.55 12.04 4.50
C LEU A 107 -8.42 13.57 4.59
N ASP A 108 -9.47 14.32 4.24
CA ASP A 108 -9.48 15.78 4.39
C ASP A 108 -9.39 16.19 5.86
N GLN A 109 -10.10 15.48 6.74
CA GLN A 109 -10.03 15.69 8.18
C GLN A 109 -8.63 15.42 8.74
N VAL A 110 -8.01 14.30 8.35
CA VAL A 110 -6.63 13.99 8.76
C VAL A 110 -5.66 15.06 8.27
N ARG A 111 -5.81 15.53 7.02
CA ARG A 111 -4.95 16.59 6.47
C ARG A 111 -5.06 17.89 7.28
N GLN A 112 -6.24 18.22 7.81
CA GLN A 112 -6.46 19.41 8.64
C GLN A 112 -5.89 19.26 10.06
N GLU A 113 -6.06 18.09 10.68
CA GLU A 113 -5.64 17.86 12.08
C GLU A 113 -4.15 17.48 12.24
N ALA A 114 -3.65 16.68 11.32
CA ALA A 114 -2.31 16.11 11.33
C ALA A 114 -1.76 16.01 9.90
N PRO A 115 -1.31 17.14 9.30
CA PRO A 115 -0.79 17.17 7.93
C PRO A 115 0.29 16.12 7.67
N GLU A 116 1.16 15.88 8.64
CA GLU A 116 2.24 14.88 8.56
C GLU A 116 1.69 13.45 8.57
N GLY A 117 0.54 13.21 9.21
CA GLY A 117 -0.18 11.94 9.13
C GLY A 117 -0.72 11.66 7.73
N ALA A 118 -1.26 12.68 7.07
CA ALA A 118 -1.69 12.55 5.67
C ALA A 118 -0.49 12.29 4.73
N ASP A 119 0.66 12.91 4.97
CA ASP A 119 1.88 12.62 4.21
C ASP A 119 2.46 11.23 4.49
N LEU A 120 2.38 10.75 5.73
CA LEU A 120 2.77 9.38 6.08
C LEU A 120 1.87 8.39 5.33
N LEU A 121 0.58 8.70 5.20
CA LEU A 121 -0.35 7.88 4.44
C LEU A 121 -0.08 7.94 2.93
N ASN A 122 0.27 9.11 2.38
CA ASN A 122 0.70 9.25 1.00
C ASN A 122 1.90 8.35 0.71
N LEU A 123 2.98 8.44 1.49
CA LEU A 123 4.16 7.58 1.36
C LEU A 123 3.79 6.10 1.47
N SER A 124 2.99 5.74 2.49
CA SER A 124 2.55 4.37 2.74
C SER A 124 1.69 3.79 1.60
N SER A 125 1.06 4.65 0.79
CA SER A 125 0.26 4.22 -0.36
C SER A 125 1.10 3.66 -1.52
N PHE A 126 2.41 3.93 -1.55
CA PHE A 126 3.36 3.40 -2.54
C PHE A 126 4.11 2.16 -2.04
N LEU A 127 3.83 1.71 -0.81
CA LEU A 127 4.40 0.51 -0.21
C LEU A 127 3.43 -0.68 -0.29
N GLY A 128 3.95 -1.87 0.00
CA GLY A 128 3.14 -3.09 0.08
C GLY A 128 2.06 -2.97 1.18
N PRO A 129 0.86 -3.55 0.97
CA PRO A 129 -0.24 -3.53 1.95
C PRO A 129 -0.01 -4.39 3.20
N GLU A 130 1.11 -5.10 3.27
CA GLU A 130 1.57 -5.85 4.42
C GLU A 130 1.98 -4.91 5.60
N ASP A 131 2.45 -5.48 6.71
CA ASP A 131 2.89 -4.70 7.88
C ASP A 131 4.12 -3.84 7.56
N ILE A 132 3.90 -2.56 7.25
CA ILE A 132 4.93 -1.57 6.93
C ILE A 132 5.75 -1.28 8.19
N PRO A 133 7.03 -1.65 8.25
CA PRO A 133 7.82 -1.44 9.44
C PRO A 133 8.20 0.04 9.63
N LEU A 134 7.93 0.61 10.80
CA LEU A 134 8.21 2.02 11.07
C LEU A 134 9.70 2.38 11.11
N PHE A 135 10.59 1.40 11.30
CA PHE A 135 12.03 1.64 11.18
C PHE A 135 12.43 2.11 9.78
N LEU A 136 11.58 1.91 8.75
CA LEU A 136 11.80 2.51 7.43
C LEU A 136 11.96 4.03 7.51
N LEU A 137 11.21 4.68 8.39
CA LEU A 137 11.29 6.13 8.59
C LEU A 137 12.60 6.54 9.31
N GLU A 138 13.30 5.61 9.95
CA GLU A 138 14.55 5.87 10.68
C GLU A 138 15.80 5.76 9.78
N THR A 139 15.60 5.48 8.49
CA THR A 139 16.67 5.44 7.49
C THR A 139 17.10 6.84 7.03
N GLU A 140 18.00 6.92 6.05
CA GLU A 140 18.62 8.18 5.60
C GLU A 140 17.60 9.30 5.34
N ILE A 141 17.71 10.37 6.14
CA ILE A 141 16.81 11.52 6.13
C ILE A 141 16.82 12.24 4.77
N ASP A 142 17.90 12.13 4.00
CA ASP A 142 18.09 12.81 2.71
C ASP A 142 17.09 12.37 1.64
N HIS A 143 16.46 11.22 1.81
CA HIS A 143 15.46 10.69 0.86
C HIS A 143 14.02 10.85 1.34
N ILE A 144 13.84 11.39 2.55
CA ILE A 144 12.53 11.61 3.15
C ILE A 144 12.03 13.00 2.74
N PRO A 145 10.80 13.11 2.20
CA PRO A 145 10.19 14.41 1.90
C PRO A 145 10.23 15.35 3.10
N GLU A 146 10.46 16.65 2.86
CA GLU A 146 10.64 17.65 3.93
C GLU A 146 9.51 17.60 4.96
N SER A 147 8.27 17.42 4.50
CA SER A 147 7.09 17.38 5.36
C SER A 147 7.05 16.17 6.31
N LEU A 148 7.85 15.14 6.07
CA LEU A 148 7.96 13.96 6.93
C LEU A 148 9.17 14.00 7.86
N LYS A 149 10.09 14.97 7.73
CA LYS A 149 11.28 15.04 8.59
C LYS A 149 10.94 15.18 10.08
N SER A 150 9.87 15.88 10.41
CA SER A 150 9.39 16.00 11.81
C SER A 150 9.00 14.63 12.38
N ILE A 151 8.31 13.79 11.62
CA ILE A 151 7.94 12.42 12.03
C ILE A 151 9.17 11.53 12.26
N VAL A 152 10.24 11.73 11.49
CA VAL A 152 11.47 10.96 11.62
C VAL A 152 12.26 11.37 12.87
N THR A 153 12.35 12.67 13.11
CA THR A 153 13.22 13.25 14.13
C THR A 153 12.55 13.39 15.50
N ASP A 154 11.23 13.51 15.55
CA ASP A 154 10.45 13.65 16.78
C ASP A 154 9.49 12.45 16.98
N PRO A 155 9.81 11.54 17.92
CA PRO A 155 8.93 10.42 18.26
C PRO A 155 7.51 10.85 18.69
N LEU A 156 7.33 12.05 19.27
CA LEU A 156 6.01 12.56 19.65
C LEU A 156 5.22 12.99 18.41
N ALA A 157 5.84 13.67 17.44
CA ALA A 157 5.23 13.97 16.15
C ALA A 157 4.80 12.68 15.42
N ARG A 158 5.67 11.66 15.38
CA ARG A 158 5.34 10.34 14.84
C ARG A 158 4.14 9.70 15.50
N ASN A 159 4.12 9.68 16.83
CA ASN A 159 3.01 9.10 17.59
C ASN A 159 1.70 9.86 17.36
N ARG A 160 1.72 11.19 17.23
CA ARG A 160 0.53 12.00 16.90
C ARG A 160 0.02 11.70 15.49
N ALA A 161 0.90 11.64 14.50
CA ALA A 161 0.55 11.32 13.12
C ALA A 161 -0.08 9.92 13.00
N VAL A 162 0.56 8.92 13.59
CA VAL A 162 0.04 7.54 13.66
C VAL A 162 -1.30 7.49 14.40
N ALA A 163 -1.42 8.18 15.54
CA ALA A 163 -2.67 8.21 16.31
C ALA A 163 -3.81 8.83 15.51
N ALA A 164 -3.57 9.90 14.75
CA ALA A 164 -4.56 10.49 13.86
C ALA A 164 -5.05 9.50 12.80
N LEU A 165 -4.14 8.78 12.15
CA LEU A 165 -4.49 7.78 11.14
C LEU A 165 -5.27 6.59 11.72
N VAL A 166 -4.90 6.12 12.93
CA VAL A 166 -5.57 5.00 13.62
C VAL A 166 -6.97 5.41 14.09
N ARG A 167 -7.10 6.61 14.63
CA ARG A 167 -8.37 7.16 15.13
C ARG A 167 -9.47 7.17 14.07
N TYR A 168 -9.08 7.50 12.84
CA TYR A 168 -9.95 7.50 11.67
C TYR A 168 -10.02 6.16 10.94
N SER A 169 -9.46 5.08 11.52
CA SER A 169 -9.41 3.73 10.95
C SER A 169 -8.74 3.64 9.56
N LEU A 170 -7.94 4.64 9.14
CA LEU A 170 -7.23 4.64 7.85
C LEU A 170 -6.05 3.67 7.84
N VAL A 171 -5.45 3.44 9.01
CA VAL A 171 -4.37 2.48 9.21
C VAL A 171 -4.62 1.63 10.44
N LYS A 172 -4.10 0.41 10.43
CA LYS A 172 -4.00 -0.44 11.62
C LYS A 172 -2.58 -0.39 12.16
N LYS A 173 -2.41 -0.06 13.44
CA LYS A 173 -1.12 -0.20 14.13
C LYS A 173 -0.96 -1.62 14.65
N SER A 174 0.20 -2.23 14.46
CA SER A 174 0.52 -3.56 15.04
C SER A 174 1.99 -3.62 15.42
N GLY A 175 2.28 -3.71 16.73
CA GLY A 175 3.66 -3.66 17.24
C GLY A 175 4.41 -2.43 16.72
N GLU A 176 5.47 -2.66 15.95
CA GLU A 176 6.30 -1.62 15.31
C GLU A 176 5.91 -1.31 13.85
N GLY A 177 4.86 -1.93 13.31
CA GLY A 177 4.42 -1.71 11.94
C GLY A 177 3.06 -1.02 11.79
N LEU A 178 2.74 -0.67 10.55
CA LEU A 178 1.48 -0.08 10.09
C LEU A 178 0.93 -0.89 8.92
N THR A 179 -0.35 -1.22 8.94
CA THR A 179 -1.03 -1.81 7.79
C THR A 179 -1.97 -0.79 7.19
N VAL A 180 -1.82 -0.51 5.89
CA VAL A 180 -2.76 0.31 5.11
C VAL A 180 -3.53 -0.59 4.18
N HIS A 181 -4.86 -0.50 4.20
CA HIS A 181 -5.68 -1.34 3.34
C HIS A 181 -5.46 -1.00 1.85
N ARG A 182 -5.33 -2.01 0.98
CA ARG A 182 -5.02 -1.85 -0.46
C ARG A 182 -5.91 -0.83 -1.18
N LEU A 183 -7.19 -0.80 -0.82
CA LEU A 183 -8.15 0.11 -1.42
C LEU A 183 -7.95 1.54 -0.88
N VAL A 184 -7.59 1.73 0.40
CA VAL A 184 -7.19 3.05 0.94
C VAL A 184 -5.98 3.57 0.17
N GLN A 185 -4.96 2.72 -0.02
CA GLN A 185 -3.78 3.09 -0.81
C GLN A 185 -4.15 3.51 -2.24
N ALA A 186 -5.09 2.80 -2.88
CA ALA A 186 -5.55 3.14 -4.23
C ALA A 186 -6.24 4.51 -4.27
N VAL A 187 -7.14 4.79 -3.34
CA VAL A 187 -7.85 6.08 -3.27
C VAL A 187 -6.90 7.22 -2.93
N VAL A 188 -5.94 7.00 -2.03
CA VAL A 188 -4.89 7.99 -1.73
C VAL A 188 -4.09 8.33 -2.99
N ARG A 189 -3.63 7.32 -3.74
CA ARG A 189 -2.88 7.56 -4.99
C ARG A 189 -3.71 8.27 -6.07
N ASP A 190 -4.98 7.91 -6.21
CA ASP A 190 -5.88 8.49 -7.23
C ASP A 190 -6.14 9.99 -6.99
N ARG A 191 -6.09 10.42 -5.73
CA ARG A 191 -6.29 11.83 -5.33
C ARG A 191 -5.07 12.73 -5.54
N LEU A 192 -3.87 12.15 -5.64
CA LEU A 192 -2.66 12.91 -5.87
C LEU A 192 -2.65 13.40 -7.32
N VAL A 193 -2.12 14.60 -7.57
CA VAL A 193 -1.80 15.01 -8.95
C VAL A 193 -0.59 14.23 -9.45
N GLU A 194 -0.37 14.18 -10.77
CA GLU A 194 0.66 13.33 -11.37
C GLU A 194 2.06 13.65 -10.81
N GLU A 195 2.38 14.93 -10.65
CA GLU A 195 3.66 15.38 -10.09
C GLU A 195 3.85 14.91 -8.63
N GLU A 196 2.78 14.91 -7.83
CA GLU A 196 2.82 14.39 -6.46
C GLU A 196 2.95 12.87 -6.45
N ARG A 197 2.27 12.15 -7.34
CA ARG A 197 2.39 10.68 -7.46
C ARG A 197 3.82 10.29 -7.77
N GLU A 198 4.43 10.94 -8.76
CA GLU A 198 5.83 10.73 -9.12
C GLU A 198 6.76 11.01 -7.92
N ALA A 199 6.55 12.12 -7.22
CA ALA A 199 7.37 12.50 -6.06
C ALA A 199 7.27 11.46 -4.91
N TRP A 200 6.06 11.02 -4.57
CA TRP A 200 5.85 10.03 -3.51
C TRP A 200 6.33 8.62 -3.91
N ALA A 201 6.18 8.23 -5.18
CA ALA A 201 6.75 6.99 -5.69
C ALA A 201 8.28 7.00 -5.65
N ALA A 202 8.90 8.11 -6.06
CA ALA A 202 10.34 8.30 -5.97
C ALA A 202 10.83 8.24 -4.52
N ALA A 203 10.12 8.90 -3.59
CA ALA A 203 10.44 8.86 -2.17
C ALA A 203 10.37 7.44 -1.61
N ALA A 204 9.30 6.70 -1.90
CA ALA A 204 9.15 5.31 -1.47
C ALA A 204 10.27 4.40 -2.01
N ALA A 205 10.62 4.51 -3.29
CA ALA A 205 11.68 3.71 -3.90
C ALA A 205 13.07 4.01 -3.31
N LYS A 206 13.37 5.29 -3.02
CA LYS A 206 14.63 5.68 -2.39
C LYS A 206 14.69 5.22 -0.93
N LEU A 207 13.60 5.40 -0.18
CA LEU A 207 13.51 4.99 1.22
C LEU A 207 13.73 3.49 1.38
N VAL A 208 13.03 2.67 0.58
CA VAL A 208 13.18 1.22 0.65
C VAL A 208 14.58 0.79 0.19
N ASN A 209 15.18 1.45 -0.80
CA ASN A 209 16.57 1.18 -1.18
C ASN A 209 17.55 1.36 -0.02
N SER A 210 17.48 2.48 0.69
CA SER A 210 18.38 2.74 1.82
C SER A 210 18.15 1.76 2.98
N ALA A 211 16.95 1.20 3.09
CA ALA A 211 16.59 0.25 4.14
C ALA A 211 16.85 -1.22 3.79
N PHE A 212 16.95 -1.58 2.51
CA PHE A 212 17.01 -2.97 2.05
C PHE A 212 18.44 -3.52 2.17
N PRO A 213 18.77 -4.32 3.22
CA PRO A 213 20.16 -4.54 3.60
C PRO A 213 20.74 -5.79 2.93
N PHE A 214 20.30 -6.13 1.72
CA PHE A 214 20.62 -7.44 1.15
C PHE A 214 22.12 -7.61 0.92
N ASP A 215 22.66 -8.62 1.60
CA ASP A 215 24.00 -9.16 1.42
C ASP A 215 23.86 -10.68 1.28
N SER A 216 24.40 -11.24 0.19
CA SER A 216 24.37 -12.69 -0.05
C SER A 216 25.22 -13.48 0.94
N ASP A 217 26.26 -12.85 1.48
CA ASP A 217 27.25 -13.48 2.36
C ASP A 217 26.87 -13.34 3.84
N ASP A 218 25.93 -12.45 4.17
CA ASP A 218 25.39 -12.27 5.52
C ASP A 218 23.90 -12.66 5.61
N VAL A 219 23.64 -13.88 6.07
CA VAL A 219 22.29 -14.41 6.32
C VAL A 219 21.52 -13.65 7.40
N CYS A 220 22.19 -12.85 8.24
CA CYS A 220 21.52 -12.03 9.26
C CYS A 220 20.67 -10.92 8.64
N THR A 221 20.94 -10.54 7.39
CA THR A 221 20.17 -9.53 6.63
C THR A 221 18.84 -10.08 6.12
N TRP A 222 18.70 -11.41 6.03
CA TRP A 222 17.58 -12.06 5.32
C TRP A 222 16.21 -11.88 5.99
N PRO A 223 16.06 -11.89 7.33
CA PRO A 223 14.78 -11.61 7.97
C PRO A 223 14.28 -10.19 7.68
N VAL A 224 15.19 -9.21 7.60
CA VAL A 224 14.83 -7.83 7.24
C VAL A 224 14.44 -7.76 5.76
N CYS A 225 15.21 -8.41 4.88
CA CYS A 225 14.85 -8.52 3.45
C CYS A 225 13.47 -9.15 3.25
N ALA A 226 13.14 -10.23 4.00
CA ALA A 226 11.84 -10.88 3.93
C ALA A 226 10.69 -9.93 4.32
N ARG A 227 10.88 -9.14 5.38
CA ARG A 227 9.91 -8.12 5.82
C ARG A 227 9.77 -6.99 4.81
N LEU A 228 10.86 -6.57 4.17
CA LEU A 228 10.87 -5.45 3.23
C LEU A 228 10.48 -5.84 1.79
N LEU A 229 10.58 -7.11 1.42
CA LEU A 229 10.30 -7.61 0.07
C LEU A 229 8.97 -7.12 -0.52
N PRO A 230 7.80 -7.25 0.16
CA PRO A 230 6.54 -6.75 -0.39
C PRO A 230 6.56 -5.23 -0.63
N HIS A 231 7.21 -4.47 0.25
CA HIS A 231 7.33 -3.03 0.12
C HIS A 231 8.31 -2.62 -0.98
N ALA A 232 9.40 -3.35 -1.15
CA ALA A 232 10.36 -3.16 -2.24
C ALA A 232 9.73 -3.42 -3.60
N GLN A 233 8.97 -4.51 -3.75
CA GLN A 233 8.25 -4.84 -4.98
C GLN A 233 7.19 -3.77 -5.32
N ALA A 234 6.43 -3.32 -4.32
CA ALA A 234 5.43 -2.27 -4.52
C ALA A 234 6.09 -0.93 -4.92
N ALA A 235 7.10 -0.49 -4.17
CA ALA A 235 7.78 0.77 -4.42
C ALA A 235 8.48 0.78 -5.80
N ALA A 236 9.20 -0.29 -6.14
CA ALA A 236 9.86 -0.42 -7.44
C ALA A 236 8.86 -0.45 -8.60
N GLY A 237 7.76 -1.19 -8.45
CA GLY A 237 6.70 -1.26 -9.46
C GLY A 237 5.97 0.06 -9.68
N GLN A 238 5.65 0.80 -8.61
CA GLN A 238 5.01 2.12 -8.74
C GLN A 238 5.96 3.14 -9.36
N ALA A 239 7.21 3.18 -8.89
CA ALA A 239 8.23 4.07 -9.42
C ALA A 239 8.51 3.80 -10.91
N GLN A 240 8.60 2.53 -11.31
CA GLN A 240 8.72 2.14 -12.71
C GLN A 240 7.51 2.57 -13.55
N ALA A 241 6.28 2.32 -13.07
CA ALA A 241 5.06 2.65 -13.81
C ALA A 241 4.91 4.16 -14.07
N LEU A 242 5.38 4.98 -13.13
CA LEU A 242 5.32 6.44 -13.20
C LEU A 242 6.60 7.06 -13.80
N GLY A 243 7.60 6.26 -14.18
CA GLY A 243 8.90 6.78 -14.62
C GLY A 243 9.67 7.55 -13.54
N ALA A 244 9.27 7.42 -12.27
CA ALA A 244 9.83 8.13 -11.15
C ALA A 244 11.10 7.43 -10.62
N ALA A 245 12.17 8.20 -10.39
CA ALA A 245 13.45 7.69 -9.86
C ALA A 245 13.93 6.36 -10.51
N PRO A 246 14.10 6.32 -11.85
CA PRO A 246 14.36 5.07 -12.58
C PRO A 246 15.60 4.31 -12.08
N GLU A 247 16.64 5.03 -11.65
CA GLU A 247 17.85 4.43 -11.08
C GLU A 247 17.56 3.70 -9.75
N ALA A 248 16.74 4.30 -8.88
CA ALA A 248 16.34 3.71 -7.61
C ALA A 248 15.44 2.49 -7.83
N ALA A 249 14.48 2.57 -8.75
CA ALA A 249 13.61 1.47 -9.09
C ALA A 249 14.37 0.28 -9.70
N ALA A 250 15.30 0.54 -10.64
CA ALA A 250 16.14 -0.50 -11.22
C ALA A 250 17.05 -1.17 -10.18
N ARG A 251 17.62 -0.38 -9.25
CA ARG A 251 18.41 -0.90 -8.13
C ARG A 251 17.58 -1.81 -7.23
N LEU A 252 16.36 -1.41 -6.85
CA LEU A 252 15.47 -2.25 -6.05
C LEU A 252 15.14 -3.56 -6.76
N TRP A 253 14.78 -3.52 -8.04
CA TRP A 253 14.50 -4.73 -8.82
C TRP A 253 15.70 -5.68 -8.86
N ASN A 254 16.91 -5.13 -8.98
CA ASN A 254 18.13 -5.92 -8.90
C ASN A 254 18.29 -6.58 -7.52
N GLN A 255 18.13 -5.82 -6.42
CA GLN A 255 18.27 -6.36 -5.06
C GLN A 255 17.20 -7.41 -4.74
N ILE A 256 15.95 -7.19 -5.16
CA ILE A 256 14.86 -8.16 -5.08
C ILE A 256 15.25 -9.45 -5.82
N GLY A 257 15.77 -9.31 -7.05
CA GLY A 257 16.19 -10.44 -7.87
C GLY A 257 17.29 -11.27 -7.22
N LEU A 258 18.34 -10.62 -6.72
CA LEU A 258 19.44 -11.30 -6.03
C LEU A 258 18.99 -11.95 -4.72
N TYR A 259 18.14 -11.29 -3.92
CA TYR A 259 17.59 -11.87 -2.70
C TYR A 259 16.76 -13.12 -2.98
N LEU A 260 15.83 -13.04 -3.94
CA LEU A 260 14.99 -14.18 -4.34
C LEU A 260 15.82 -15.32 -4.91
N TRP A 261 16.90 -14.99 -5.64
CA TRP A 261 17.86 -15.98 -6.13
C TRP A 261 18.51 -16.75 -4.97
N SER A 262 19.03 -16.05 -3.97
CA SER A 262 19.63 -16.65 -2.76
C SER A 262 18.63 -17.47 -1.93
N ARG A 263 17.33 -17.17 -2.05
CA ARG A 263 16.22 -17.94 -1.46
C ARG A 263 15.76 -19.13 -2.29
N ALA A 264 16.42 -19.41 -3.43
CA ALA A 264 16.05 -20.43 -4.42
C ALA A 264 14.68 -20.18 -5.11
N GLU A 265 14.17 -18.95 -5.07
CA GLU A 265 12.96 -18.52 -5.78
C GLU A 265 13.31 -18.06 -7.20
N PHE A 266 13.82 -18.99 -8.01
CA PHE A 266 14.49 -18.68 -9.27
C PHE A 266 13.62 -17.97 -10.31
N LYS A 267 12.35 -18.36 -10.48
CA LYS A 267 11.45 -17.74 -11.46
C LYS A 267 11.12 -16.27 -11.09
N PRO A 268 10.68 -15.97 -9.85
CA PRO A 268 10.57 -14.60 -9.37
C PRO A 268 11.88 -13.80 -9.48
N ALA A 269 13.02 -14.41 -9.14
CA ALA A 269 14.34 -13.78 -9.22
C ALA A 269 14.68 -13.33 -10.65
N GLN A 270 14.54 -14.24 -11.62
CA GLN A 270 14.80 -13.95 -13.03
C GLN A 270 13.96 -12.77 -13.52
N ARG A 271 12.65 -12.75 -13.22
CA ARG A 271 11.77 -11.65 -13.62
C ARG A 271 12.22 -10.31 -13.05
N ALA A 272 12.60 -10.27 -11.78
CA ALA A 272 13.07 -9.05 -11.14
C ALA A 272 14.38 -8.55 -11.76
N LEU A 273 15.33 -9.45 -12.06
CA LEU A 273 16.58 -9.10 -12.74
C LEU A 273 16.35 -8.62 -14.18
N GLU A 274 15.41 -9.23 -14.91
CA GLU A 274 15.00 -8.77 -16.24
C GLU A 274 14.38 -7.36 -16.20
N GLN A 275 13.52 -7.06 -15.21
CA GLN A 275 12.98 -5.71 -15.02
C GLN A 275 14.11 -4.70 -14.76
N ALA A 276 15.05 -5.02 -13.86
CA ALA A 276 16.19 -4.15 -13.57
C ALA A 276 17.03 -3.87 -14.82
N LEU A 277 17.31 -4.90 -15.63
CA LEU A 277 18.08 -4.76 -16.86
C LEU A 277 17.37 -3.85 -17.86
N ALA A 278 16.09 -4.11 -18.13
CA ALA A 278 15.31 -3.32 -19.08
C ALA A 278 15.28 -1.83 -18.72
N MET A 279 15.15 -1.51 -17.43
CA MET A 279 15.16 -0.13 -16.95
C MET A 279 16.51 0.57 -17.17
N VAL A 280 17.63 -0.11 -16.88
CA VAL A 280 18.98 0.46 -17.05
C VAL A 280 19.34 0.59 -18.53
N GLU A 281 18.96 -0.37 -19.37
CA GLU A 281 19.13 -0.29 -20.83
C GLU A 281 18.36 0.88 -21.43
N GLN A 282 17.12 1.10 -20.98
CA GLN A 282 16.32 2.24 -21.43
C GLN A 282 16.92 3.59 -21.00
N ALA A 283 17.48 3.66 -19.78
CA ALA A 283 18.02 4.90 -19.23
C ALA A 283 19.37 5.30 -19.84
N TYR A 284 20.28 4.36 -20.06
CA TYR A 284 21.67 4.66 -20.43
C TYR A 284 22.11 4.07 -21.79
N GLY A 285 21.27 3.24 -22.41
CA GLY A 285 21.61 2.49 -23.61
C GLY A 285 22.41 1.20 -23.32
N PRO A 286 22.47 0.26 -24.28
CA PRO A 286 22.95 -1.11 -24.06
C PRO A 286 24.44 -1.25 -23.75
N ASN A 287 25.26 -0.23 -24.03
CA ASN A 287 26.71 -0.28 -23.86
C ASN A 287 27.21 0.41 -22.57
N HIS A 288 26.30 0.84 -21.69
CA HIS A 288 26.67 1.54 -20.46
C HIS A 288 27.20 0.57 -19.38
N PRO A 289 28.20 0.95 -18.56
CA PRO A 289 28.73 0.08 -17.51
C PRO A 289 27.69 -0.47 -16.52
N GLU A 290 26.66 0.32 -16.17
CA GLU A 290 25.56 -0.17 -15.33
C GLU A 290 24.79 -1.32 -15.97
N VAL A 291 24.62 -1.32 -17.31
CA VAL A 291 23.98 -2.44 -18.03
C VAL A 291 24.82 -3.70 -17.86
N ALA A 292 26.15 -3.59 -17.99
CA ALA A 292 27.05 -4.73 -17.84
C ALA A 292 26.95 -5.37 -16.44
N ILE A 293 26.79 -4.57 -15.37
CA ILE A 293 26.57 -5.08 -14.01
C ILE A 293 25.26 -5.87 -13.93
N ARG A 294 24.16 -5.35 -14.48
CA ARG A 294 22.86 -6.05 -14.46
C ARG A 294 22.86 -7.31 -15.31
N VAL A 295 23.49 -7.28 -16.49
CA VAL A 295 23.68 -8.45 -17.35
C VAL A 295 24.50 -9.52 -16.62
N ASN A 296 25.58 -9.14 -15.93
CA ASN A 296 26.37 -10.08 -15.14
C ASN A 296 25.54 -10.75 -14.03
N ASN A 297 24.76 -9.97 -13.29
CA ASN A 297 23.88 -10.50 -12.23
C ASN A 297 22.81 -11.46 -12.78
N LEU A 298 22.18 -11.10 -13.90
CA LEU A 298 21.23 -11.97 -14.59
C LEU A 298 21.91 -13.23 -15.14
N GLY A 299 23.10 -13.10 -15.71
CA GLY A 299 23.90 -14.21 -16.22
C GLY A 299 24.28 -15.21 -15.13
N LEU A 300 24.72 -14.72 -13.95
CA LEU A 300 25.02 -15.56 -12.79
C LEU A 300 23.78 -16.30 -12.29
N ALA A 301 22.64 -15.63 -12.22
CA ALA A 301 21.37 -16.27 -11.89
C ALA A 301 21.00 -17.36 -12.92
N LEU A 302 21.06 -17.06 -14.22
CA LEU A 302 20.71 -18.05 -15.25
C LEU A 302 21.69 -19.24 -15.29
N LEU A 303 22.99 -19.04 -15.06
CA LEU A 303 23.97 -20.12 -14.98
C LEU A 303 23.75 -21.04 -13.77
N GLY A 304 23.32 -20.48 -12.64
CA GLY A 304 22.93 -21.27 -11.48
C GLY A 304 21.65 -22.10 -11.73
N PHE A 305 20.75 -21.62 -12.59
CA PHE A 305 19.55 -22.36 -13.00
C PHE A 305 19.88 -23.54 -13.93
N GLY A 306 20.99 -23.44 -14.67
CA GLY A 306 21.50 -24.48 -15.56
C GLY A 306 22.25 -25.63 -14.87
N ARG A 307 22.40 -25.63 -13.54
CA ARG A 307 22.99 -26.74 -12.78
C ARG A 307 22.00 -27.38 -11.79
N PRO A 308 21.03 -28.19 -12.24
CA PRO A 308 20.52 -29.28 -11.42
C PRO A 308 21.60 -30.38 -11.38
N GLY A 309 21.86 -30.95 -10.20
CA GLY A 309 23.00 -31.84 -9.94
C GLY A 309 23.24 -32.94 -10.98
N GLY A 310 24.44 -32.94 -11.56
CA GLY A 310 25.06 -34.13 -12.12
C GLY A 310 25.75 -34.89 -11.00
N GLY A 311 24.94 -35.58 -10.20
CA GLY A 311 25.41 -36.64 -9.32
C GLY A 311 25.96 -37.79 -10.15
N GLU A 312 26.95 -38.44 -9.57
CA GLU A 312 27.52 -39.73 -9.95
C GLU A 312 26.43 -40.74 -10.30
N GLU A 313 26.46 -41.29 -11.52
CA GLU A 313 25.91 -42.61 -11.84
C GLU A 313 26.85 -43.31 -12.84
N GLU A 314 27.51 -44.34 -12.30
CA GLU A 314 27.99 -45.57 -12.94
C GLU A 314 28.93 -45.50 -14.16
N LEU A 315 30.23 -45.76 -13.89
CA LEU A 315 30.96 -46.90 -14.47
C LEU A 315 31.85 -47.55 -13.39
#